data_AF-A0AAV8W419-F1
#
_entry.id   AF-A0AAV8W419-F1
#
_cell.length_a   1.000
_cell.length_b   1.000
_cell.length_c   1.000
_cell.angle_alpha   90.00
_cell.angle_beta   90.00
_cell.angle_gamma   90.00
#
_symmetry.space_group_name_H-M   'P 1'
#
loop_
_entity.id
_entity.type
_entity.pdbx_description
1 polymer ?
#
loop_
_entity_poly.entity_id
_entity_poly.type
_entity_poly.pdbx_seq_one_letter_code
_entity_poly.pdbx_strand_id
1 'polypeptide(L)' 'MPGLYDCEICGKSYKLKDSLSKHLSVHAGYTTCIICSKVLSRKTHLDRHMMQTHGILNVGGKGVTTTAVSKPSVIFNSLV' A
#
# COMPACT_ATOMS: atom_id res chain seq x y z
N MET A 1 -12.92 22.21 -10.32
CA MET A 1 -12.14 21.22 -11.09
C MET A 1 -11.78 20.10 -10.14
N PRO A 2 -12.32 18.88 -10.22
CA PRO A 2 -11.93 17.83 -9.29
C PRO A 2 -10.48 17.46 -9.57
N GLY A 3 -9.57 17.87 -8.68
CA GLY A 3 -8.14 17.65 -8.81
C GLY A 3 -7.81 16.16 -8.76
N LEU A 4 -6.86 15.74 -9.61
CA LEU A 4 -6.29 14.40 -9.54
C LEU A 4 -5.40 14.30 -8.30
N TYR A 5 -5.33 13.10 -7.72
CA TYR A 5 -4.41 12.75 -6.65
C TYR A 5 -3.13 12.21 -7.28
N ASP A 6 -2.07 13.01 -7.25
CA ASP A 6 -0.75 12.65 -7.76
C ASP A 6 0.10 11.89 -6.75
N CYS A 7 0.93 11.00 -7.27
CA CYS A 7 1.97 10.32 -6.52
C CYS A 7 3.25 11.16 -6.59
N GLU A 8 3.69 11.69 -5.46
CA GLU A 8 4.91 12.50 -5.38
C GLU A 8 6.20 11.70 -5.66
N ILE A 9 6.13 10.37 -5.66
CA ILE A 9 7.29 9.50 -5.89
C ILE A 9 7.53 9.25 -7.39
N CYS A 10 6.46 9.13 -8.19
CA CYS A 10 6.57 8.79 -9.62
C CYS A 10 5.73 9.66 -10.56
N GLY A 11 5.03 10.67 -10.04
CA GLY A 11 4.20 11.60 -10.80
C GLY A 11 2.89 11.04 -11.35
N LYS A 12 2.53 9.78 -11.05
CA LYS A 12 1.28 9.18 -11.54
C LYS A 12 0.06 9.82 -10.87
N SER A 13 -0.94 10.18 -11.67
CA SER A 13 -2.16 10.83 -11.21
C SER A 13 -3.35 9.87 -11.19
N TYR A 14 -4.18 9.98 -10.15
CA TYR A 14 -5.34 9.12 -9.92
C TYR A 14 -6.59 9.95 -9.66
N LYS A 15 -7.74 9.49 -10.17
CA LYS A 15 -9.03 10.17 -9.95
C LYS A 15 -9.57 10.05 -8.52
N LEU A 16 -9.07 9.08 -7.76
CA LEU A 16 -9.55 8.73 -6.42
C LEU A 16 -8.37 8.60 -5.47
N LYS A 17 -8.56 9.08 -4.24
CA LYS A 17 -7.58 8.95 -3.16
C LYS A 17 -7.28 7.49 -2.83
N ASP A 18 -8.29 6.62 -2.82
CA ASP A 18 -8.11 5.17 -2.62
C ASP A 18 -7.19 4.53 -3.66
N SER A 19 -7.27 4.99 -4.91
CA SER A 19 -6.42 4.48 -5.99
C SER A 19 -4.96 4.91 -5.78
N LEU A 20 -4.74 6.16 -5.37
CA LEU A 20 -3.40 6.63 -4.99
C LEU A 20 -2.87 5.85 -3.78
N SER A 21 -3.68 5.66 -2.74
CA SER A 21 -3.26 4.94 -1.53
C SER A 21 -2.89 3.48 -1.81
N LYS A 22 -3.62 2.80 -2.70
CA LYS A 22 -3.26 1.46 -3.17
C LYS A 22 -1.96 1.49 -3.97
N HIS A 23 -1.78 2.49 -4.83
CA HIS A 23 -0.55 2.65 -5.59
C HIS A 23 0.69 2.86 -4.70
N LEU A 24 0.59 3.65 -3.63
CA LEU A 24 1.69 3.90 -2.70
C LEU A 24 2.22 2.61 -2.04
N SER A 25 1.40 1.56 -1.93
CA SER A 25 1.85 0.26 -1.42
C SER A 25 2.92 -0.41 -2.29
N VAL A 26 2.99 -0.05 -3.58
CA VAL A 26 4.03 -0.51 -4.51
C VAL A 26 5.38 0.13 -4.17
N HIS A 27 5.39 1.43 -3.89
CA HIS A 27 6.61 2.15 -3.49
C HIS A 27 7.14 1.71 -2.13
N ALA A 28 6.24 1.35 -1.21
CA ALA A 28 6.59 0.84 0.10
C ALA A 28 6.98 -0.66 0.11
N GLY A 29 6.96 -1.35 -1.04
CA GLY A 29 7.36 -2.76 -1.14
C GLY A 29 6.42 -3.76 -0.45
N TYR A 30 5.24 -3.32 0.03
CA TYR A 30 4.25 -4.17 0.71
C TYR A 30 3.60 -5.22 -0.20
N THR A 31 3.90 -5.20 -1.50
CA THR A 31 3.39 -6.16 -2.47
C THR A 31 4.47 -7.06 -3.06
N THR A 32 5.71 -6.95 -2.58
CA THR A 32 6.83 -7.78 -3.07
C THR A 32 7.06 -8.96 -2.13
N CYS A 33 7.18 -10.15 -2.70
CA CYS A 33 7.60 -11.34 -1.97
C CYS A 33 9.07 -11.24 -1.62
N ILE A 34 9.41 -11.31 -0.34
CA ILE A 34 10.82 -11.27 0.11
C ILE A 34 11.59 -12.57 -0.21
N ILE A 35 10.89 -13.67 -0.48
CA ILE A 35 11.51 -14.99 -0.71
C ILE A 35 11.87 -15.17 -2.18
N CYS A 36 10.94 -14.88 -3.09
CA CYS A 36 11.15 -15.06 -4.53
C CYS A 36 11.14 -13.76 -5.33
N SER A 37 11.11 -12.59 -4.66
CA SER A 37 11.10 -11.26 -5.28
C SER A 37 9.94 -11.01 -6.25
N LYS A 38 8.90 -11.86 -6.22
CA LYS A 38 7.72 -11.71 -7.05
C LYS A 38 6.91 -10.49 -6.60
N VAL A 39 6.67 -9.57 -7.52
CA VAL A 39 5.80 -8.40 -7.26
C VAL A 39 4.36 -8.79 -7.53
N LEU A 40 3.51 -8.65 -6.52
CA LEU A 40 2.08 -8.88 -6.60
C LEU A 40 1.36 -7.53 -6.70
N SER A 41 0.12 -7.56 -7.19
CA SER A 41 -0.67 -6.33 -7.38
C SER A 41 -1.34 -5.82 -6.10
N ARG A 42 -1.48 -6.66 -5.06
CA ARG A 42 -2.21 -6.36 -3.82
C ARG A 42 -1.63 -7.12 -2.64
N LYS A 43 -1.72 -6.55 -1.44
CA LYS A 43 -1.31 -7.22 -0.18
C LYS A 43 -2.04 -8.56 0.04
N THR A 44 -3.34 -8.63 -0.24
CA THR A 44 -4.11 -9.89 -0.13
C THR A 44 -3.62 -10.98 -1.08
N HIS A 45 -3.10 -10.59 -2.25
CA HIS A 45 -2.49 -11.53 -3.19
C HIS A 45 -1.12 -11.98 -2.71
N LEU A 46 -0.34 -11.08 -2.11
CA LEU A 46 0.93 -11.42 -1.49
C LEU A 46 0.73 -12.40 -0.34
N ASP A 47 -0.25 -12.17 0.52
CA ASP A 47 -0.56 -13.01 1.67
C ASP A 47 -0.94 -14.44 1.26
N ARG A 48 -1.85 -14.55 0.27
CA ARG A 48 -2.17 -15.84 -0.36
C ARG A 48 -0.95 -16.48 -1.02
N HIS A 49 -0.09 -15.70 -1.68
CA HIS A 49 1.13 -16.21 -2.29
C HIS A 49 2.13 -16.72 -1.25
N MET A 50 2.32 -16.02 -0.12
CA MET A 50 3.15 -16.49 0.99
C MET A 50 2.64 -17.83 1.50
N MET A 51 1.32 -17.95 1.68
CA MET A 51 0.70 -19.16 2.19
C MET A 51 0.76 -20.34 1.20
N GLN A 52 0.42 -20.12 -0.07
CA GLN A 52 0.34 -21.20 -1.07
C GLN A 52 1.70 -21.59 -1.67
N THR A 53 2.63 -20.64 -1.81
CA THR A 53 3.91 -20.89 -2.49
C THR A 53 5.04 -21.15 -1.50
N HIS A 54 5.00 -20.53 -0.33
CA HIS A 54 6.09 -20.62 0.65
C HIS A 54 5.65 -21.24 1.99
N GLY A 55 4.35 -21.53 2.17
CA GLY A 55 3.84 -22.11 3.41
C GLY A 55 3.93 -21.19 4.63
N ILE A 56 4.17 -19.88 4.43
CA ILE A 56 4.32 -18.92 5.52
C ILE A 56 2.98 -18.24 5.79
N LEU A 57 2.48 -18.41 7.02
CA LEU A 57 1.33 -17.68 7.53
C LEU A 57 1.80 -16.30 7.98
N ASN A 58 1.50 -15.28 7.18
CA ASN A 58 1.50 -13.94 7.72
C ASN A 58 0.21 -13.81 8.55
N VAL A 59 0.30 -14.05 9.86
CA VAL A 59 -0.84 -13.94 10.78
C VAL A 59 -1.26 -12.47 10.86
N GLY A 60 -2.08 -12.06 9.90
CA GLY A 60 -2.57 -10.71 9.71
C GLY A 60 -4.10 -10.66 9.70
N GLY A 61 -4.70 -11.20 10.77
CA GLY A 61 -6.00 -10.82 11.32
C GLY A 61 -7.18 -10.61 10.37
N LYS A 62 -8.21 -11.46 10.52
CA LYS A 62 -9.59 -10.98 10.42
C LYS A 62 -9.81 -9.93 11.53
N GLY A 63 -9.57 -8.68 11.20
CA GLY A 63 -9.89 -7.53 12.04
C GLY A 63 -10.55 -6.47 11.18
N VAL A 64 -11.89 -6.46 11.19
CA VAL A 64 -12.61 -5.20 11.02
C VAL A 64 -12.12 -4.31 12.16
N THR A 65 -11.35 -3.28 11.83
CA THR A 65 -11.17 -2.12 12.71
C THR A 65 -11.61 -0.90 11.93
N THR A 66 -12.88 -0.55 12.12
CA THR A 66 -13.32 0.84 12.11
C THR A 66 -12.53 1.59 13.19
N THR A 67 -11.28 1.98 12.94
CA THR A 67 -10.57 3.03 13.69
C THR A 67 -9.18 3.30 13.10
N ALA A 68 -8.97 4.56 12.72
CA ALA A 68 -7.69 5.28 12.69
C ALA A 68 -6.42 4.46 12.37
N VAL A 69 -6.13 4.29 11.08
CA VAL A 69 -4.71 4.27 10.67
C VAL A 69 -4.28 5.72 10.57
N SER A 70 -3.47 6.08 11.56
CA SER A 70 -2.46 7.13 11.55
C SER A 70 -2.30 7.78 10.20
N LYS A 71 -2.57 9.09 10.16
CA LYS A 71 -1.94 10.03 9.23
C LYS A 71 -0.54 9.48 8.91
N PRO A 72 -0.16 9.24 7.64
CA PRO A 72 1.24 9.42 7.34
C PRO A 72 1.49 10.87 7.76
N SER A 73 2.20 11.03 8.87
CA SER A 73 2.87 12.27 9.20
C SER A 73 3.92 12.46 8.12
N VAL A 74 3.49 12.79 6.89
CA VAL A 74 4.25 13.68 6.05
C VAL A 74 4.31 14.95 6.88
N ILE A 75 5.47 15.17 7.48
CA ILE A 75 5.80 16.41 8.15
C ILE A 75 5.62 17.49 7.09
N PHE A 76 4.41 18.06 7.02
CA PHE A 76 4.20 19.35 6.40
C PHE A 76 4.89 20.34 7.33
N ASN A 77 6.21 20.45 7.17
CA ASN A 77 6.88 21.65 7.62
C ASN A 77 6.49 22.73 6.60
N SER A 78 5.28 23.26 6.77
CA SER A 78 4.97 24.60 6.30
C SER A 78 5.66 25.56 7.25
N LEU A 79 6.79 26.12 6.84
CA LEU A 79 7.27 27.38 7.39
C LEU A 79 8.08 28.12 6.32
N VAL A 80 7.43 29.18 5.83
CA VAL A 80 7.91 30.34 5.05
C VAL A 80 8.35 30.09 3.61
#